data_AF-A0A168HEN2-F1
#
_entry.id   AF-A0A168HEN2-F1
#
_cell.length_a   1.000
_cell.length_b   1.000
_cell.length_c   1.000
_cell.angle_alpha   90.00
_cell.angle_beta   90.00
_cell.angle_gamma   90.00
#
_symmetry.space_group_name_H-M   'P 1'
#
loop_
_entity.id
_entity.type
_entity.pdbx_description
1 polymer ?
#
loop_
_entity_poly.entity_id
_entity_poly.type
_entity_poly.pdbx_seq_one_letter_code
_entity_poly.pdbx_strand_id
1 'polypeptide(L)'
;SGRNTLHKMRPFTLNSDQEKKEWIGVIKAMEDALLLHHHKPGSLVRLWNYLHDRSAGSICGLSDLIRESAVEAIHTGQESITRSLMDGIEISELAQEHYRRTRSLLRSEQRKRRSGDPNSTS
;
A
#
# COMPACT_ATOMS: atom_id res chain seq x y z
N SER A 1 20.93 11.45 6.36
CA SER A 1 20.43 10.19 6.96
C SER A 1 18.95 10.03 6.70
N GLY A 2 18.58 9.28 5.65
CA GLY A 2 17.18 9.02 5.31
C GLY A 2 16.53 8.18 6.40
N ARG A 3 15.73 8.81 7.25
CA ARG A 3 14.88 8.10 8.20
C ARG A 3 13.83 7.37 7.37
N ASN A 4 14.06 6.07 7.13
CA ASN A 4 12.98 5.17 6.74
C ASN A 4 12.13 4.98 8.00
N THR A 5 11.28 5.97 8.26
CA THR A 5 10.38 5.97 9.40
C THR A 5 9.44 4.81 9.18
N LEU A 6 9.63 3.74 9.96
CA LEU A 6 8.82 2.52 9.99
C LEU A 6 7.36 2.89 10.32
N HIS A 7 6.64 3.47 9.36
CA HIS A 7 5.27 3.91 9.55
C HIS A 7 4.38 2.70 9.45
N LYS A 8 3.91 2.29 10.64
CA LYS A 8 2.65 1.62 10.91
C LYS A 8 2.21 0.66 9.81
N MET A 9 2.48 -0.61 10.05
CA MET A 9 1.83 -1.75 9.41
C MET A 9 0.33 -1.87 9.81
N ARG A 10 -0.31 -0.73 10.08
CA ARG A 10 -1.75 -0.58 10.33
C ARG A 10 -2.30 0.14 9.10
N PRO A 11 -3.45 -0.29 8.57
CA PRO A 11 -4.05 0.42 7.46
C PRO A 11 -4.31 1.88 7.80
N PHE A 12 -4.19 2.74 6.80
CA PHE A 12 -4.62 4.13 6.91
C PHE A 12 -6.10 4.15 7.20
N THR A 13 -6.54 4.97 8.15
CA THR A 13 -7.97 5.13 8.46
C THR A 13 -8.60 6.36 7.82
N LEU A 14 -7.77 7.32 7.37
CA LEU A 14 -8.16 8.61 6.81
C LEU A 14 -9.01 9.48 7.77
N ASN A 15 -8.87 9.23 9.08
CA ASN A 15 -9.60 9.96 10.12
C ASN A 15 -9.02 11.35 10.43
N SER A 16 -7.88 11.69 9.83
CA SER A 16 -7.24 13.00 9.97
C SER A 16 -6.67 13.48 8.64
N ASP A 17 -6.61 14.80 8.47
CA ASP A 17 -5.99 15.42 7.30
C ASP A 17 -4.51 15.03 7.14
N GLN A 18 -3.82 14.81 8.25
CA GLN A 18 -2.42 14.38 8.25
C GLN A 18 -2.30 12.95 7.68
N GLU A 19 -3.13 12.02 8.15
CA GLU A 19 -3.14 10.64 7.65
C GLU A 19 -3.55 10.57 6.18
N LYS A 20 -4.48 11.44 5.75
CA LYS A 20 -4.85 11.59 4.33
C LYS A 20 -3.70 12.11 3.48
N LYS A 21 -2.95 13.12 3.96
CA LYS A 21 -1.76 13.63 3.27
C LYS A 21 -0.69 12.55 3.12
N GLU A 22 -0.48 11.75 4.17
CA GLU A 22 0.46 10.62 4.13
C GLU A 22 0.02 9.54 3.13
N TRP A 23 -1.26 9.18 3.12
CA TRP A 23 -1.83 8.24 2.15
C TRP A 23 -1.64 8.71 0.70
N ILE A 24 -1.95 9.98 0.42
CA ILE A 24 -1.72 10.61 -0.89
C ILE A 24 -0.22 10.61 -1.24
N GLY A 25 0.66 10.84 -0.26
CA GLY A 25 2.10 10.77 -0.44
C GLY A 25 2.59 9.38 -0.85
N VAL A 26 2.03 8.31 -0.26
CA VAL A 26 2.32 6.92 -0.65
C VAL A 26 1.88 6.67 -2.09
N ILE A 27 0.64 7.04 -2.43
CA ILE A 27 0.12 6.88 -3.80
C ILE A 27 1.02 7.61 -4.80
N LYS A 28 1.39 8.86 -4.50
CA LYS A 28 2.27 9.64 -5.36
C LYS A 28 3.62 8.97 -5.56
N ALA A 29 4.25 8.48 -4.50
CA ALA A 29 5.54 7.81 -4.59
C ALA A 29 5.48 6.53 -5.44
N MET A 30 4.39 5.78 -5.36
CA MET A 30 4.16 4.60 -6.22
C MET A 30 3.87 5.00 -7.67
N GLU A 31 3.06 6.05 -7.88
CA GLU A 31 2.75 6.59 -9.21
C GLU A 31 4.01 7.10 -9.92
N ASP A 32 4.86 7.85 -9.22
CA ASP A 32 6.11 8.40 -9.75
C ASP A 32 7.12 7.28 -10.14
N ALA A 33 6.96 6.07 -9.62
CA ALA A 33 7.77 4.90 -9.96
C ALA A 33 7.24 4.12 -11.17
N LEU A 34 6.07 4.45 -11.70
CA LEU A 34 5.50 3.80 -12.88
C LEU A 34 6.17 4.30 -14.17
N LEU A 35 6.76 3.38 -14.94
CA LEU A 35 7.35 3.66 -16.25
C LEU A 35 6.38 3.29 -17.38
N LEU A 36 5.15 3.78 -17.31
CA LEU A 36 4.09 3.54 -18.30
C LEU A 36 4.00 4.74 -19.27
N HIS A 37 4.20 4.51 -20.57
CA HIS A 37 4.40 5.59 -21.54
C HIS A 37 3.24 6.58 -21.67
N HIS A 38 2.00 6.12 -21.51
CA HIS A 38 0.81 6.98 -21.64
C HIS A 38 0.26 7.46 -20.29
N HIS A 39 0.93 7.11 -19.18
CA HIS A 39 0.44 7.43 -17.86
C HIS A 39 0.61 8.92 -17.54
N LYS A 40 -0.46 9.55 -17.04
CA LYS A 40 -0.45 10.98 -16.68
C LYS A 40 -0.13 11.12 -15.20
N PRO A 41 0.94 11.84 -14.82
CA PRO A 41 1.26 12.10 -13.41
C PRO A 41 0.09 12.73 -12.65
N GLY A 42 -0.15 12.26 -11.43
CA GLY A 42 -1.23 12.71 -10.55
C GLY A 42 -2.60 12.10 -10.88
N SER A 43 -2.70 11.21 -11.86
CA SER A 43 -3.93 10.50 -12.19
C SER A 43 -4.35 9.55 -11.07
N LEU A 44 -3.40 8.85 -10.42
CA LEU A 44 -3.67 7.98 -9.28
C LEU A 44 -3.88 8.77 -7.99
N VAL A 45 -3.13 9.85 -7.78
CA VAL A 45 -3.34 10.75 -6.63
C VAL A 45 -4.79 11.27 -6.58
N ARG A 46 -5.40 11.58 -7.73
CA ARG A 46 -6.81 12.01 -7.79
C ARG A 46 -7.80 10.91 -7.38
N LEU A 47 -7.38 9.64 -7.39
CA LEU A 47 -8.17 8.48 -7.01
C LEU A 47 -7.89 8.02 -5.58
N TRP A 48 -7.28 8.85 -4.72
CA TRP A 48 -6.87 8.47 -3.37
C TRP A 48 -7.97 7.79 -2.54
N ASN A 49 -9.23 8.24 -2.64
CA ASN A 49 -10.34 7.65 -1.90
C ASN A 49 -10.69 6.26 -2.44
N TYR A 50 -10.77 6.13 -3.76
CA TYR A 50 -11.02 4.84 -4.42
C TYR A 50 -9.92 3.82 -4.11
N LEU A 51 -8.65 4.23 -4.16
CA LEU A 51 -7.51 3.38 -3.85
C LEU A 51 -7.51 2.96 -2.37
N HIS A 52 -7.96 3.84 -1.47
CA HIS A 52 -8.14 3.50 -0.05
C HIS A 52 -9.21 2.43 0.13
N ASP A 53 -10.40 2.63 -0.47
CA ASP A 53 -11.51 1.68 -0.40
C ASP A 53 -11.10 0.29 -0.93
N ARG A 54 -10.41 0.25 -2.07
CA ARG A 54 -9.98 -1.00 -2.72
C ARG A 54 -8.92 -1.75 -1.92
N SER A 55 -7.99 -1.03 -1.29
CA SER A 55 -6.91 -1.62 -0.51
C SER A 55 -7.24 -1.79 0.98
N ALA A 56 -8.43 -1.37 1.41
CA ALA A 56 -8.79 -1.16 2.81
C ALA A 56 -7.75 -0.34 3.58
N GLY A 57 -7.12 0.64 2.91
CA GLY A 57 -6.04 1.49 3.45
C GLY A 57 -4.70 0.79 3.65
N SER A 58 -4.50 -0.43 3.13
CA SER A 58 -3.24 -1.16 3.25
C SER A 58 -2.25 -0.77 2.15
N ILE A 59 -1.02 -0.38 2.53
CA ILE A 59 0.08 -0.16 1.57
C ILE A 59 0.36 -1.44 0.75
N CYS A 60 0.33 -2.63 1.36
CA CYS A 60 0.54 -3.88 0.62
C CYS A 60 -0.54 -4.12 -0.43
N GLY A 61 -1.83 -4.09 -0.05
CA GLY A 61 -2.94 -4.21 -1.00
C GLY A 61 -2.94 -3.12 -2.09
N LEU A 62 -2.51 -1.90 -1.76
CA LEU A 62 -2.30 -0.85 -2.76
C LEU A 62 -1.19 -1.21 -3.75
N SER A 63 -0.04 -1.67 -3.25
CA SER A 63 1.08 -2.10 -4.09
C SER A 63 0.70 -3.25 -5.01
N ASP A 64 -0.05 -4.24 -4.51
CA ASP A 64 -0.53 -5.37 -5.30
C ASP A 64 -1.48 -4.87 -6.40
N LEU A 65 -2.48 -4.04 -6.06
CA LEU A 65 -3.40 -3.46 -7.04
C LEU A 65 -2.66 -2.67 -8.13
N ILE A 66 -1.73 -1.79 -7.75
CA ILE A 66 -0.96 -0.98 -8.71
C ILE A 66 -0.11 -1.87 -9.62
N ARG A 67 0.53 -2.91 -9.06
CA ARG A 67 1.36 -3.84 -9.84
C ARG A 67 0.52 -4.62 -10.85
N GLU A 68 -0.58 -5.23 -10.43
CA GLU A 68 -1.47 -5.96 -11.36
C GLU A 68 -2.02 -5.02 -12.43
N SER A 69 -2.34 -3.78 -12.05
CA SER A 69 -2.82 -2.77 -13.00
C SER A 69 -1.77 -2.36 -14.02
N ALA A 70 -0.51 -2.26 -13.61
CA ALA A 70 0.58 -1.97 -14.53
C ALA A 70 0.80 -3.13 -15.51
N VAL A 71 0.74 -4.38 -15.03
CA VAL A 71 0.85 -5.58 -15.88
C VAL A 71 -0.28 -5.62 -16.92
N GLU A 72 -1.53 -5.41 -16.50
CA GLU A 72 -2.68 -5.39 -17.39
C GLU A 72 -2.62 -4.23 -18.40
N ALA A 73 -2.17 -3.05 -17.96
CA ALA A 73 -2.01 -1.88 -18.84
C ALA A 73 -0.95 -2.12 -19.93
N ILE A 74 0.12 -2.84 -19.62
CA ILE A 74 1.14 -3.24 -20.60
C ILE A 74 0.56 -4.32 -21.52
N HIS A 75 -0.12 -5.34 -20.98
CA HIS A 75 -0.66 -6.45 -21.77
C HIS A 75 -1.70 -6.00 -22.80
N THR A 76 -2.54 -5.03 -22.43
CA THR A 76 -3.56 -4.44 -23.31
C THR A 76 -3.02 -3.34 -24.23
N GLY A 77 -1.75 -2.93 -24.07
CA GLY A 77 -1.14 -1.82 -24.81
C GLY A 77 -1.69 -0.43 -24.43
N GLN A 78 -2.52 -0.32 -23.39
CA GLN A 78 -3.02 0.98 -22.92
C GLN A 78 -1.91 1.83 -22.29
N GLU A 79 -0.93 1.19 -21.64
CA GLU A 79 0.22 1.80 -20.98
C GLU A 79 -0.17 2.98 -20.06
N SER A 80 -1.32 2.87 -19.41
CA SER A 80 -1.79 3.80 -18.38
C SER A 80 -2.76 3.09 -17.44
N ILE A 81 -2.55 3.25 -16.13
CA ILE A 81 -3.50 2.78 -15.12
C ILE A 81 -4.70 3.73 -15.08
N THR A 82 -5.90 3.18 -15.23
CA THR A 82 -7.17 3.91 -15.11
C THR A 82 -8.06 3.27 -14.06
N ARG A 83 -9.06 4.00 -13.57
CA ARG A 83 -10.06 3.42 -12.66
C ARG A 83 -10.78 2.24 -13.29
N SER A 84 -11.19 2.35 -14.56
CA SER A 84 -11.86 1.28 -15.28
C SER A 84 -11.02 0.00 -15.37
N LEU A 85 -9.71 0.14 -15.56
CA LEU A 85 -8.78 -0.99 -15.57
C LEU A 85 -8.67 -1.61 -14.17
N MET A 86 -8.54 -0.78 -13.12
CA MET A 86 -8.50 -1.24 -11.73
C MET A 86 -9.81 -1.90 -11.24
N ASP A 87 -10.95 -1.49 -11.81
CA ASP A 87 -12.26 -2.05 -11.49
C ASP A 87 -12.38 -3.52 -11.98
N GLY A 88 -11.63 -3.89 -13.04
CA GLY A 88 -11.57 -5.26 -13.57
C GLY A 88 -10.56 -6.18 -12.87
N ILE A 89 -9.72 -5.64 -11.99
CA ILE A 89 -8.68 -6.41 -11.29
C ILE A 89 -9.22 -6.90 -9.96
N GLU A 90 -9.19 -8.20 -9.71
CA GLU A 90 -9.47 -8.72 -8.39
C GLU A 90 -8.23 -8.60 -7.51
N ILE A 91 -8.35 -7.88 -6.38
CA ILE A 91 -7.33 -7.93 -5.33
C ILE A 91 -7.47 -9.32 -4.70
N SER A 92 -6.67 -10.26 -5.19
CA SER A 92 -6.81 -11.67 -4.87
C SER A 92 -6.85 -11.94 -3.36
N GLU A 93 -7.52 -13.02 -2.96
CA GLU A 93 -7.48 -13.52 -1.58
C GLU A 93 -6.04 -13.70 -1.09
N LEU A 94 -5.08 -13.93 -2.00
CA LEU A 94 -3.64 -13.98 -1.71
C LEU A 94 -3.07 -12.65 -1.20
N ALA A 95 -3.54 -11.49 -1.67
CA ALA A 95 -3.15 -10.19 -1.12
C ALA A 95 -3.75 -9.99 0.29
N GLN A 96 -4.99 -10.43 0.48
CA GLN A 96 -5.64 -10.48 1.80
C GLN A 96 -4.90 -11.43 2.75
N GLU A 97 -4.45 -12.58 2.25
CA GLU A 97 -3.74 -13.63 2.98
C GLU A 97 -2.29 -13.21 3.28
N HIS A 98 -1.62 -12.58 2.33
CA HIS A 98 -0.31 -11.97 2.50
C HIS A 98 -0.35 -10.86 3.55
N TYR A 99 -1.40 -10.04 3.55
CA TYR A 99 -1.68 -9.08 4.63
C TYR A 99 -1.91 -9.76 5.98
N ARG A 100 -2.77 -10.79 6.05
CA ARG A 100 -3.03 -11.57 7.28
C ARG A 100 -1.75 -12.20 7.83
N ARG A 101 -0.93 -12.78 6.95
CA ARG A 101 0.36 -13.43 7.26
C ARG A 101 1.36 -12.42 7.78
N THR A 102 1.56 -11.34 7.04
CA THR A 102 2.44 -10.23 7.41
C THR A 102 2.05 -9.62 8.76
N ARG A 103 0.75 -9.42 9.00
CA ARG A 103 0.24 -8.98 10.30
C ARG A 103 0.52 -9.97 11.44
N SER A 104 0.35 -11.26 11.19
CA SER A 104 0.61 -12.30 12.17
C SER A 104 2.09 -12.30 12.59
N LEU A 105 3.00 -12.19 11.61
CA LEU A 105 4.45 -12.12 11.83
C LEU A 105 4.88 -10.90 12.65
N LEU A 106 4.34 -9.72 12.36
CA LEU A 106 4.64 -8.53 13.17
C LEU A 106 4.17 -8.66 14.61
N ARG A 107 3.02 -9.32 14.82
CA ARG A 107 2.44 -9.51 16.14
C ARG A 107 3.26 -10.51 16.96
N SER A 108 3.77 -11.57 16.33
CA SER A 108 4.67 -12.53 16.97
C SER A 108 6.04 -11.90 17.28
N GLU A 109 6.59 -11.12 16.36
CA GLU A 109 7.82 -10.32 16.55
C GLU A 109 7.70 -9.33 17.73
N GLN A 110 6.60 -8.59 17.84
CA GLN A 110 6.36 -7.67 18.97
C GLN A 110 6.23 -8.40 20.31
N ARG A 111 5.60 -9.58 20.32
CA ARG A 111 5.50 -10.40 21.53
C ARG A 111 6.87 -10.90 21.96
N LYS A 112 7.69 -11.38 21.02
CA LYS A 112 9.04 -11.87 21.28
C LYS A 112 9.98 -10.78 21.81
N ARG A 113 9.86 -9.55 21.30
CA ARG A 113 10.60 -8.37 21.79
C ARG A 113 10.21 -7.97 23.21
N ARG A 114 8.92 -8.11 23.59
CA ARG A 114 8.44 -7.83 24.96
C ARG A 114 8.80 -8.91 25.96
N SER A 115 8.98 -10.15 25.52
CA SER A 115 9.44 -11.26 26.37
C SER A 115 10.97 -11.38 26.44
N GLY A 116 11.71 -10.52 25.73
CA GLY A 116 13.17 -10.55 25.60
C GLY A 116 13.92 -9.57 26.51
N ASP A 117 13.25 -8.93 27.47
CA ASP A 117 13.91 -8.11 28.51
C ASP A 117 13.99 -8.88 29.84
N PRO A 118 15.00 -9.73 30.05
CA PRO A 118 15.44 -10.10 31.38
C PRO A 118 16.58 -9.16 31.80
N ASN A 119 16.21 -8.15 32.59
CA ASN A 119 16.91 -7.66 33.79
C ASN A 119 17.42 -6.20 33.81
N SER A 120 16.86 -5.41 34.73
CA SER A 120 17.63 -4.48 35.58
C SER A 120 16.94 -4.39 36.94
N THR A 121 17.30 -5.35 37.79
CA THR A 121 17.14 -5.32 39.24
C THR A 121 17.92 -4.15 39.85
N SER A 122 17.42 -3.71 41.01
CA SER A 122 18.02 -2.95 42.12
C SER A 122 19.53 -2.72 42.14
#